data_AF-A0AA45W6Q6-F1
#
_entry.id   AF-A0AA45W6Q6-F1
#
_cell.length_a   1.000
_cell.length_b   1.000
_cell.length_c   1.000
_cell.angle_alpha   90.00
_cell.angle_beta   90.00
_cell.angle_gamma   90.00
#
_symmetry.space_group_name_H-M   'P 1'
#
loop_
_entity.id
_entity.type
_entity.pdbx_description
1 polymer ?
#
loop_
_entity_poly.entity_id
_entity_poly.type
_entity_poly.pdbx_seq_one_letter_code
_entity_poly.pdbx_strand_id
1 'polypeptide(L)' 'MIAQLPARVLTPRPTIERLIHRYGAMPVLWATIRALLMPRKRRPRPPDPYHLSPHLRRDIGIPPEPPHVPKYYELR' A
#
# COMPACT_ATOMS: atom_id res chain seq x y z
N MET A 1 10.12 0.50 -37.25
CA MET A 1 10.01 1.73 -36.43
C MET A 1 10.59 1.43 -35.05
N ILE A 2 11.71 2.05 -34.68
CA ILE A 2 12.32 1.87 -33.34
C ILE A 2 11.61 2.83 -32.39
N ALA A 3 10.96 2.31 -31.35
CA ALA A 3 10.33 3.15 -30.33
C ALA A 3 11.41 3.92 -29.57
N GLN A 4 11.41 5.26 -29.70
CA GLN A 4 12.27 6.12 -28.90
C GLN A 4 11.69 6.17 -27.49
N LEU A 5 12.26 5.35 -26.60
CA LEU A 5 11.93 5.40 -25.18
C LEU A 5 12.58 6.66 -24.56
N PRO A 6 11.80 7.53 -23.89
CA PRO A 6 12.35 8.73 -23.29
C PRO A 6 13.37 8.36 -22.21
N ALA A 7 14.51 9.06 -22.17
CA ALA A 7 15.63 8.78 -21.26
C ALA A 7 15.22 8.69 -19.78
N ARG A 8 14.14 9.37 -19.39
CA ARG A 8 13.55 9.30 -18.04
C ARG A 8 13.05 7.90 -17.65
N VAL A 9 12.68 7.06 -18.62
CA VAL A 9 12.29 5.67 -18.41
C VAL A 9 13.52 4.78 -18.18
N LEU A 10 14.68 5.18 -18.72
CA LEU A 10 15.94 4.44 -18.62
C LEU A 10 16.74 4.77 -17.35
N THR A 11 16.46 5.91 -16.70
CA THR A 11 17.10 6.26 -15.43
C THR A 11 16.52 5.46 -14.26
N PRO A 12 17.32 4.63 -13.58
CA PRO A 12 16.86 3.92 -12.39
C PRO A 12 16.51 4.92 -11.28
N ARG A 13 15.51 4.58 -10.46
CA ARG A 13 15.21 5.39 -9.27
C ARG A 13 16.45 5.48 -8.37
N PRO A 14 16.70 6.61 -7.70
CA PRO A 14 17.92 6.82 -6.89
C PRO A 14 18.09 5.80 -5.76
N THR A 15 17.00 5.17 -5.32
CA THR A 15 17.05 4.07 -4.35
C THR A 15 17.59 2.78 -4.97
N ILE A 16 17.21 2.45 -6.20
CA ILE A 16 17.72 1.27 -6.92
C ILE A 16 19.19 1.48 -7.26
N GLU A 17 19.56 2.69 -7.69
CA GLU A 17 20.95 3.06 -7.97
C GLU A 17 21.87 2.86 -6.75
N ARG A 18 21.44 3.31 -5.56
CA ARG A 18 22.17 3.06 -4.31
C ARG A 18 22.31 1.57 -3.98
N LEU A 19 21.29 0.77 -4.27
CA LEU A 19 21.36 -0.69 -4.08
C LEU A 19 22.34 -1.33 -5.07
N ILE A 20 22.34 -0.89 -6.32
CA ILE A 20 23.30 -1.37 -7.34
C ILE A 20 24.72 -0.99 -6.95
N HIS A 21 24.95 0.24 -6.46
CA HIS A 21 26.27 0.66 -6.01
C HIS A 21 26.76 -0.13 -4.80
N ARG A 22 25.87 -0.49 -3.86
CA ARG A 22 26.25 -1.21 -2.64
C ARG A 22 26.42 -2.72 -2.85
N TYR A 23 25.57 -3.35 -3.67
CA TYR A 23 25.49 -4.80 -3.79
C TYR A 23 25.88 -5.33 -5.18
N GLY A 24 25.93 -4.47 -6.20
CA GLY A 24 26.11 -4.85 -7.60
C GLY A 24 24.78 -5.05 -8.34
N ALA A 25 24.83 -5.01 -9.67
CA ALA A 25 23.63 -5.08 -10.52
C ALA A 25 22.93 -6.45 -10.48
N MET A 26 23.70 -7.55 -10.54
CA MET A 26 23.18 -8.92 -10.58
C MET A 26 22.35 -9.32 -9.35
N PRO A 27 22.81 -9.10 -8.10
CA PRO A 27 22.00 -9.43 -6.93
C PRO A 27 20.76 -8.55 -6.81
N VAL A 28 20.81 -7.29 -7.22
CA VAL A 28 19.64 -6.40 -7.27
C VAL A 28 18.62 -6.88 -8.30
N LEU A 29 19.08 -7.32 -9.47
CA LEU A 29 18.21 -7.91 -10.51
C LEU A 29 17.50 -9.16 -9.98
N TRP A 30 18.24 -10.11 -9.39
CA TRP A 30 17.67 -11.31 -8.78
C TRP A 30 16.69 -11.00 -7.66
N ALA A 31 17.00 -10.05 -6.79
CA ALA A 31 16.09 -9.62 -5.72
C ALA A 31 14.80 -8.99 -6.29
N THR A 32 14.91 -8.23 -7.39
CA THR A 32 13.76 -7.62 -8.06
C THR A 32 12.87 -8.68 -8.70
N ILE A 33 13.45 -9.64 -9.42
CA ILE A 33 12.72 -10.78 -10.00
C ILE A 33 12.03 -11.58 -8.88
N ARG A 34 12.75 -11.89 -7.81
CA ARG A 34 12.19 -12.62 -6.66
C ARG A 34 11.04 -11.84 -6.02
N ALA A 35 11.16 -10.53 -5.84
CA ALA A 35 10.09 -9.70 -5.28
C ALA A 35 8.85 -9.63 -6.18
N LEU A 36 9.04 -9.71 -7.50
CA LEU A 36 7.95 -9.75 -8.48
C LEU A 36 7.20 -11.09 -8.45
N LEU A 37 7.94 -12.20 -8.35
CA LEU A 37 7.38 -13.56 -8.34
C LEU A 37 6.86 -13.99 -6.96
N MET A 38 7.36 -13.38 -5.89
CA MET A 38 6.95 -13.75 -4.54
C MET A 38 5.49 -13.31 -4.31
N PRO A 39 4.59 -14.22 -3.89
CA PRO A 39 3.22 -13.85 -3.57
C PRO A 39 3.29 -12.79 -2.48
N ARG A 40 2.67 -11.63 -2.75
CA ARG A 40 2.52 -10.58 -1.74
C ARG A 40 1.80 -11.21 -0.56
N LYS A 41 2.54 -11.53 0.51
CA LYS A 41 1.94 -11.78 1.82
C LYS A 41 1.03 -10.59 2.07
N ARG A 42 -0.28 -10.82 2.03
CA ARG A 42 -1.28 -9.79 2.30
C ARG A 42 -0.89 -9.26 3.67
N ARG A 43 -0.29 -8.07 3.72
CA ARG A 43 -0.13 -7.37 4.99
C ARG A 43 -1.52 -7.38 5.62
N PRO A 44 -1.66 -7.69 6.92
CA PRO A 44 -2.96 -7.61 7.57
C PRO A 44 -3.54 -6.25 7.18
N ARG A 45 -4.70 -6.28 6.50
CA ARG A 45 -5.33 -5.04 6.07
C ARG A 45 -5.50 -4.21 7.35
N PRO A 46 -5.19 -2.90 7.32
CA PRO A 46 -5.53 -2.05 8.44
C PRO A 46 -7.02 -2.27 8.77
N PRO A 47 -7.40 -2.30 10.06
CA PRO A 47 -8.79 -2.46 10.45
C PRO A 47 -9.63 -1.43 9.71
N ASP A 48 -10.80 -1.85 9.24
CA ASP A 48 -11.71 -1.01 8.47
C ASP A 48 -11.98 0.29 9.26
N PRO A 49 -11.76 1.48 8.68
CA PRO A 49 -12.06 2.77 9.33
C PRO A 49 -13.50 2.87 9.83
N TYR A 50 -14.43 2.12 9.22
CA TYR A 50 -15.83 2.06 9.63
C TYR A 50 -16.08 1.17 10.85
N HIS A 51 -15.11 0.35 11.26
CA HIS A 51 -15.21 -0.57 12.40
C HIS A 51 -14.22 -0.19 13.52
N LEU A 52 -13.84 1.09 13.59
CA LEU A 52 -12.97 1.59 14.65
C LEU A 52 -13.76 1.81 15.95
N SER A 53 -13.14 1.44 17.08
CA SER A 53 -13.73 1.72 18.38
C SER A 53 -13.89 3.23 18.60
N PRO A 54 -14.86 3.67 19.44
CA PRO A 54 -15.12 5.09 19.69
C PRO A 54 -13.87 5.86 20.17
N HIS A 55 -13.04 5.22 20.98
CA HIS A 55 -11.79 5.80 21.49
C HIS A 55 -10.78 6.05 20.37
N LEU A 56 -10.62 5.08 19.46
CA LEU A 56 -9.66 5.15 18.37
C LEU A 56 -10.08 6.20 17.32
N ARG A 57 -11.39 6.37 17.09
CA ARG A 57 -11.92 7.46 16.25
C ARG A 57 -11.59 8.83 16.84
N ARG A 58 -11.70 8.98 18.16
CA ARG A 58 -11.37 10.22 18.87
C ARG A 58 -9.89 10.58 18.73
N ASP A 59 -9.00 9.60 18.84
CA ASP A 59 -7.56 9.82 18.75
C ASP A 59 -7.08 10.21 17.35
N ILE A 60 -7.76 9.76 16.30
CA ILE A 60 -7.44 10.08 14.89
C ILE A 60 -8.18 11.35 14.41
N GLY A 61 -9.12 11.88 15.19
CA GLY A 61 -9.94 13.04 14.81
C GLY A 61 -11.05 12.71 13.81
N ILE A 62 -11.48 11.45 13.75
CA ILE A 62 -12.61 11.00 12.94
C ILE A 62 -13.90 11.29 13.72
N PRO A 63 -14.98 11.80 13.08
CA PRO A 63 -16.24 12.04 13.76
C PRO A 63 -16.80 10.74 14.37
N PRO A 64 -17.55 10.83 15.49
CA PRO A 64 -18.14 9.65 16.11
C PRO A 64 -19.12 8.96 15.16
N GLU A 65 -19.31 7.66 15.36
CA GLU A 65 -20.35 6.92 14.64
C GLU A 65 -21.74 7.42 15.08
N PRO A 66 -22.67 7.69 14.15
CA PRO A 66 -24.01 8.09 14.53
C PRO A 66 -24.69 6.96 15.33
N PRO A 67 -25.51 7.30 16.34
CA PRO A 67 -26.24 6.28 17.09
C PRO A 67 -27.14 5.48 16.14
N HIS A 68 -27.19 4.17 16.35
CA HIS A 68 -28.14 3.32 15.63
C HIS A 68 -29.55 3.69 16.06
N VAL A 69 -30.29 4.39 15.18
CA VAL A 69 -31.71 4.69 15.38
C VAL A 69 -32.51 3.60 14.66
N PRO A 70 -33.26 2.76 15.40
CA PRO A 70 -34.05 1.71 14.77
C PRO A 70 -35.09 2.34 13.83
N LYS A 71 -35.25 1.73 12.67
CA LYS A 71 -36.21 2.23 11.68
C LYS A 71 -37.62 1.77 12.07
N TYR A 72 -38.63 2.52 11.63
CA TYR A 72 -40.04 2.24 12.00
C TYR A 72 -40.51 0.83 11.65
N TYR A 73 -39.88 0.17 10.68
CA TYR A 73 -40.18 -1.20 10.26
C TYR A 73 -39.50 -2.30 11.12
N GLU A 74 -38.59 -1.94 12.02
CA GLU A 74 -37.92 -2.85 12.95
C GLU A 74 -38.69 -2.99 14.28
N LEU A 75 -39.70 -2.15 14.50
CA LEU A 75 -40.53 -2.09 15.71
C LEU A 75 -41.74 -3.05 15.68
N ARG A 76 -41.69 -4.13 14.89
CA ARG A 76 -42.82 -5.05 14.68
C ARG A 76 -42.80 -6.26 15.62
#